data_AF-A0A519VEA9-F1
#
_entry.id   AF-A0A519VEA9-F1
#
_cell.length_a   1.000
_cell.length_b   1.000
_cell.length_c   1.000
_cell.angle_alpha   90.00
_cell.angle_beta   90.00
_cell.angle_gamma   90.00
#
_symmetry.space_group_name_H-M   'P 1'
#
loop_
_entity.id
_entity.type
_entity.pdbx_description
1 polymer ?
#
loop_
_entity_poly.entity_id
_entity_poly.type
_entity_poly.pdbx_seq_one_letter_code
_entity_poly.pdbx_strand_id
1 'polypeptide(L)'
;VNDYSYSIGGVAGARNPANAECFVGQPGTLYENGFSEGGQNETCATYNMLKLTSDLFLFDQRAELMDYYERSLYNHILASVAENTPANTYHVSLRPGAMKQFGNPDMSGFTCCNGTAIESSTKLQNSIYFRSKDNKALYVNLFIPSTLDWKERKVKIEQATNFPKEDHTKLTINGSGKFDVNVRVPGWATKGFIVKINGKEQNFTATPGSYLTINRNWKNGDVIELKMPFQFHLNPVMDQQNVASLFYGPILLAAQEPEARKEWRKVTLDAMDISKTIKGNPQELKFTIDDVVFKPFYDSYGRHSVYLDVELK
;
A
#
# COMPACT_ATOMS: atom_id res chain seq x y z
N VAL A 1 9.56 11.11 0.43
CA VAL A 1 9.25 9.67 0.30
C VAL A 1 10.51 8.87 -0.02
N ASN A 2 11.22 9.18 -1.11
CA ASN A 2 12.31 8.34 -1.63
C ASN A 2 13.48 8.08 -0.65
N ASP A 3 13.85 9.07 0.16
CA ASP A 3 15.08 8.98 0.97
C ASP A 3 14.85 8.70 2.46
N TYR A 4 13.58 8.66 2.90
CA TYR A 4 13.22 8.67 4.33
C TYR A 4 12.08 7.73 4.70
N SER A 5 11.48 7.03 3.73
CA SER A 5 10.37 6.11 4.00
C SER A 5 10.81 4.66 3.97
N TYR A 6 10.25 3.87 4.88
CA TYR A 6 10.39 2.42 4.90
C TYR A 6 9.42 1.79 3.90
N SER A 7 9.60 0.50 3.60
CA SER A 7 8.79 -0.26 2.65
C SER A 7 7.29 -0.26 2.98
N ILE A 8 6.91 -0.21 4.26
CA ILE A 8 5.49 -0.08 4.65
C ILE A 8 4.88 1.30 4.34
N GLY A 9 5.68 2.26 3.87
CA GLY A 9 5.29 3.67 3.66
C GLY A 9 5.48 4.57 4.89
N GLY A 10 5.82 3.99 6.04
CA GLY A 10 6.11 4.72 7.27
C GLY A 10 7.41 5.54 7.21
N VAL A 11 7.53 6.50 8.12
CA VAL A 11 8.65 7.44 8.24
C VAL A 11 9.08 7.57 9.70
N ALA A 12 10.26 8.17 9.93
CA ALA A 12 10.90 8.34 11.24
C ALA A 12 11.37 7.04 11.91
N GLY A 13 12.39 7.16 12.76
CA GLY A 13 13.04 6.02 13.43
C GLY A 13 14.56 6.17 13.51
N ALA A 14 15.05 7.37 13.78
CA ALA A 14 16.48 7.67 13.84
C ALA A 14 17.16 6.95 15.01
N ARG A 15 18.25 6.23 14.73
CA ARG A 15 19.09 5.58 15.76
C ARG A 15 20.22 6.48 16.27
N ASN A 16 20.57 7.52 15.51
CA ASN A 16 21.60 8.49 15.88
C ASN A 16 21.23 9.93 15.45
N PRO A 17 20.90 10.85 16.38
CA PRO A 17 20.61 10.55 17.79
C PRO A 17 19.41 9.58 17.90
N ALA A 18 19.38 8.75 18.94
CA ALA A 18 18.33 7.76 19.13
C ALA A 18 16.99 8.44 19.44
N ASN A 19 16.18 8.67 18.41
CA ASN A 19 14.84 9.22 18.50
C ASN A 19 13.93 8.57 17.45
N ALA A 20 12.97 7.78 17.93
CA ALA A 20 12.04 7.03 17.11
C ALA A 20 11.06 7.91 16.30
N GLU A 21 10.89 9.17 16.68
CA GLU A 21 9.94 10.12 16.10
C GLU A 21 10.61 11.12 15.15
N CYS A 22 11.94 11.09 15.02
CA CYS A 22 12.67 11.94 14.08
C CYS A 22 13.07 11.20 12.80
N PHE A 23 13.18 11.96 11.72
CA PHE A 23 13.89 11.53 10.52
C PHE A 23 15.36 11.29 10.83
N VAL A 24 15.98 10.37 10.08
CA VAL A 24 17.44 10.27 10.03
C VAL A 24 18.02 11.60 9.56
N GLY A 25 19.16 12.02 10.12
CA GLY A 25 19.77 13.30 9.74
C GLY A 25 20.30 13.31 8.30
N GLN A 26 20.72 12.15 7.80
CA GLN A 26 21.24 11.98 6.44
C GLN A 26 20.17 11.32 5.55
N PRO A 27 19.80 11.94 4.41
CA PRO A 27 18.90 11.31 3.47
C PRO A 27 19.48 10.01 2.92
N GLY A 28 18.61 9.02 2.74
CA GLY A 28 18.94 7.79 2.05
C GLY A 28 19.80 6.83 2.86
N THR A 29 19.87 6.99 4.19
CA THR A 29 20.66 6.12 5.08
C THR A 29 19.77 5.40 6.10
N LEU A 30 18.71 4.71 5.66
CA LEU A 30 17.82 4.04 6.62
C LEU A 30 18.45 2.80 7.24
N TYR A 31 19.29 2.06 6.51
CA TYR A 31 20.02 0.94 7.08
C TYR A 31 21.06 1.41 8.11
N GLU A 32 21.83 2.44 7.76
CA GLU A 32 22.90 2.99 8.61
C GLU A 32 22.38 3.92 9.71
N ASN A 33 21.25 4.60 9.57
CA ASN A 33 20.81 5.57 10.58
C ASN A 33 19.37 5.39 11.03
N GLY A 34 18.59 4.55 10.36
CA GLY A 34 17.23 4.19 10.73
C GLY A 34 17.16 2.98 11.67
N PHE A 35 16.02 2.29 11.69
CA PHE A 35 15.78 1.08 12.48
C PHE A 35 16.13 1.21 13.99
N SER A 36 15.83 2.37 14.58
CA SER A 36 16.07 2.67 16.00
C SER A 36 15.43 1.69 16.98
N GLU A 37 16.17 1.21 17.98
CA GLU A 37 15.64 0.26 18.99
C GLU A 37 14.47 0.83 19.79
N GLY A 38 14.42 2.15 19.98
CA GLY A 38 13.34 2.83 20.70
C GLY A 38 12.01 2.91 19.94
N GLY A 39 11.99 2.51 18.66
CA GLY A 39 10.80 2.53 17.80
C GLY A 39 11.09 3.07 16.40
N GLN A 40 10.18 2.80 15.47
CA GLN A 40 10.16 3.39 14.14
C GLN A 40 8.72 3.66 13.74
N ASN A 41 8.51 4.39 12.64
CA ASN A 41 7.21 4.46 11.98
C ASN A 41 6.09 4.85 12.94
N GLU A 42 6.17 6.06 13.50
CA GLU A 42 5.04 6.59 14.25
C GLU A 42 3.80 6.65 13.32
N THR A 43 2.67 6.11 13.78
CA THR A 43 1.46 5.99 12.96
C THR A 43 0.92 7.37 12.56
N CYS A 44 0.98 8.37 13.46
CA CYS A 44 0.64 9.77 13.18
C CYS A 44 1.38 10.36 11.99
N ALA A 45 2.67 10.07 11.87
CA ALA A 45 3.49 10.62 10.80
C ALA A 45 2.99 10.10 9.44
N THR A 46 2.60 8.83 9.38
CA THR A 46 2.10 8.23 8.13
C THR A 46 0.70 8.73 7.78
N TYR A 47 -0.18 8.88 8.75
CA TYR A 47 -1.49 9.52 8.54
C TYR A 47 -1.36 10.92 7.95
N ASN A 48 -0.47 11.76 8.52
CA ASN A 48 -0.26 13.10 8.00
C ASN A 48 0.43 13.10 6.63
N MET A 49 1.32 12.14 6.37
CA MET A 49 1.88 11.94 5.03
C MET A 49 0.80 11.56 4.01
N LEU A 50 -0.20 10.76 4.37
CA LEU A 50 -1.34 10.45 3.48
C LEU A 50 -2.17 11.71 3.18
N LYS A 51 -2.44 12.55 4.18
CA LYS A 51 -3.12 13.84 3.98
C LYS A 51 -2.34 14.74 3.01
N LEU A 52 -1.05 14.94 3.28
CA LEU A 52 -0.17 15.73 2.40
C LEU A 52 -0.15 15.17 0.98
N THR A 53 -0.07 13.85 0.84
CA THR A 53 -0.06 13.17 -0.46
C THR A 53 -1.35 13.40 -1.24
N SER A 54 -2.50 13.33 -0.56
CA SER A 54 -3.81 13.66 -1.12
C SER A 54 -3.88 15.11 -1.57
N ASP A 55 -3.43 16.05 -0.74
CA ASP A 55 -3.45 17.48 -1.05
C ASP A 55 -2.54 17.83 -2.23
N LEU A 56 -1.35 17.24 -2.29
CA LEU A 56 -0.44 17.36 -3.43
C LEU A 56 -1.07 16.81 -4.71
N PHE A 57 -1.82 15.71 -4.63
CA PHE A 57 -2.52 15.16 -5.79
C PHE A 57 -3.61 16.10 -6.31
N LEU A 58 -4.34 16.79 -5.41
CA LEU A 58 -5.34 17.77 -5.80
C LEU A 58 -4.72 18.98 -6.55
N PHE A 59 -3.43 19.23 -6.36
CA PHE A 59 -2.67 20.23 -7.10
C PHE A 59 -2.12 19.67 -8.43
N ASP A 60 -1.46 18.52 -8.37
CA ASP A 60 -0.78 17.89 -9.51
C ASP A 60 -1.00 16.37 -9.48
N GLN A 61 -1.74 15.85 -10.46
CA GLN A 61 -2.30 14.48 -10.47
C GLN A 61 -1.27 13.42 -10.87
N ARG A 62 -0.15 13.38 -10.14
CA ARG A 62 0.95 12.45 -10.34
C ARG A 62 0.67 11.09 -9.71
N ALA A 63 0.89 10.02 -10.46
CA ALA A 63 0.54 8.67 -10.03
C ALA A 63 1.41 8.17 -8.86
N GLU A 64 2.68 8.59 -8.77
CA GLU A 64 3.57 8.19 -7.68
C GLU A 64 3.06 8.64 -6.30
N LEU A 65 2.25 9.70 -6.24
CA LEU A 65 1.58 10.12 -5.01
C LEU A 65 0.59 9.05 -4.56
N MET A 66 -0.24 8.54 -5.49
CA MET A 66 -1.23 7.52 -5.16
C MET A 66 -0.61 6.12 -5.02
N ASP A 67 0.56 5.86 -5.62
CA ASP A 67 1.36 4.66 -5.31
C ASP A 67 1.87 4.70 -3.86
N TYR A 68 2.38 5.85 -3.41
CA TYR A 68 2.76 6.02 -2.00
C TYR A 68 1.54 5.92 -1.07
N TYR A 69 0.40 6.49 -1.48
CA TYR A 69 -0.83 6.43 -0.71
C TYR A 69 -1.29 4.98 -0.51
N GLU A 70 -1.40 4.21 -1.61
CA GLU A 70 -1.75 2.79 -1.58
C GLU A 70 -0.81 1.98 -0.68
N ARG A 71 0.51 2.16 -0.87
CA ARG A 71 1.52 1.44 -0.08
C ARG A 71 1.38 1.73 1.40
N SER A 72 1.24 3.00 1.78
CA SER A 72 1.15 3.44 3.17
C SER A 72 -0.18 3.05 3.84
N LEU A 73 -1.27 3.09 3.08
CA LEU A 73 -2.59 2.67 3.53
C LEU A 73 -2.59 1.18 3.87
N TYR A 74 -2.26 0.33 2.89
CA TYR A 74 -2.32 -1.13 3.08
C TYR A 74 -1.27 -1.64 4.06
N ASN A 75 -0.05 -1.10 4.02
CA ASN A 75 1.07 -1.72 4.73
C ASN A 75 1.39 -1.07 6.08
N HIS A 76 0.96 0.17 6.35
CA HIS A 76 1.16 0.80 7.65
C HIS A 76 -0.16 1.11 8.37
N ILE A 77 -1.08 1.86 7.75
CA ILE A 77 -2.32 2.25 8.42
C ILE A 77 -3.16 1.02 8.79
N LEU A 78 -3.39 0.08 7.87
CA LEU A 78 -4.10 -1.16 8.21
C LEU A 78 -3.32 -2.02 9.21
N ALA A 79 -1.99 -1.99 9.17
CA ALA A 79 -1.16 -2.74 10.12
C ALA A 79 -1.18 -2.16 11.55
N SER A 80 -1.59 -0.90 11.71
CA SER A 80 -1.62 -0.18 12.98
C SER A 80 -2.82 -0.50 13.87
N VAL A 81 -3.79 -1.27 13.38
CA VAL A 81 -5.04 -1.59 14.08
C VAL A 81 -4.94 -2.96 14.74
N ALA A 82 -5.34 -3.06 16.01
CA ALA A 82 -5.40 -4.34 16.71
C ALA A 82 -6.48 -5.27 16.12
N GLU A 83 -6.28 -6.57 16.24
CA GLU A 83 -7.17 -7.57 15.62
C GLU A 83 -8.60 -7.54 16.19
N ASN A 84 -8.71 -7.45 17.53
CA ASN A 84 -9.96 -7.70 18.25
C ASN A 84 -10.33 -6.60 19.25
N THR A 85 -9.59 -5.49 19.28
CA THR A 85 -9.82 -4.39 20.23
C THR A 85 -9.68 -3.02 19.53
N PRO A 86 -10.19 -1.93 20.12
CA PRO A 86 -9.94 -0.57 19.64
C PRO A 86 -8.48 -0.10 19.73
N ALA A 87 -7.57 -0.93 20.27
CA ALA A 87 -6.18 -0.57 20.45
C ALA A 87 -5.47 -0.33 19.10
N ASN A 88 -4.46 0.53 19.12
CA ASN A 88 -3.65 0.83 17.94
C ASN A 88 -2.17 0.95 18.29
N THR A 89 -1.33 0.86 17.27
CA THR A 89 0.11 1.09 17.42
C THR A 89 0.41 2.57 17.58
N TYR A 90 1.44 2.88 18.37
CA TYR A 90 2.11 4.19 18.29
C TYR A 90 3.26 4.07 17.29
N HIS A 91 4.26 3.26 17.61
CA HIS A 91 5.38 2.89 16.73
C HIS A 91 5.15 1.52 16.11
N VAL A 92 5.50 1.38 14.83
CA VAL A 92 5.50 0.10 14.12
C VAL A 92 6.94 -0.32 13.83
N SER A 93 7.46 -1.22 14.66
CA SER A 93 8.84 -1.67 14.48
C SER A 93 8.98 -2.61 13.28
N LEU A 94 10.05 -2.43 12.51
CA LEU A 94 10.38 -3.24 11.32
C LEU A 94 11.70 -4.02 11.48
N ARG A 95 12.22 -4.09 12.70
CA ARG A 95 13.43 -4.86 13.02
C ARG A 95 13.18 -6.37 12.90
N PRO A 96 14.23 -7.20 12.75
CA PRO A 96 14.09 -8.65 12.67
C PRO A 96 13.31 -9.24 13.85
N GLY A 97 12.31 -10.08 13.59
CA GLY A 97 11.53 -10.74 14.64
C GLY A 97 10.81 -9.78 15.61
N ALA A 98 10.54 -8.54 15.19
CA ALA A 98 9.78 -7.56 15.96
C ALA A 98 8.31 -8.00 16.12
N MET A 99 7.61 -7.41 17.09
CA MET A 99 6.17 -7.62 17.30
C MET A 99 5.51 -6.26 17.44
N LYS A 100 4.35 -6.09 16.79
CA LYS A 100 3.57 -4.84 16.91
C LYS A 100 2.99 -4.75 18.33
N GLN A 101 3.06 -3.57 18.92
CA GLN A 101 2.47 -3.29 20.23
C GLN A 101 1.22 -2.43 20.04
N PHE A 102 0.10 -2.90 20.56
CA PHE A 102 -1.18 -2.20 20.50
C PHE A 102 -1.57 -1.69 21.88
N GLY A 103 -1.68 -0.37 22.02
CA GLY A 103 -2.01 0.28 23.28
C GLY A 103 -3.43 0.84 23.30
N ASN A 104 -3.91 1.19 24.50
CA ASN A 104 -5.19 1.83 24.74
C ASN A 104 -6.45 1.03 24.30
N PRO A 105 -6.58 -0.27 24.64
CA PRO A 105 -7.75 -1.06 24.26
C PRO A 105 -9.06 -0.53 24.86
N ASP A 106 -9.01 0.07 26.05
CA ASP A 106 -10.19 0.57 26.79
C ASP A 106 -10.49 2.06 26.50
N MET A 107 -9.74 2.70 25.61
CA MET A 107 -9.91 4.12 25.23
C MET A 107 -9.88 5.10 26.42
N SER A 108 -9.07 4.81 27.45
CA SER A 108 -9.01 5.57 28.72
C SER A 108 -7.86 6.56 28.83
N GLY A 109 -6.92 6.57 27.87
CA GLY A 109 -5.86 7.56 27.74
C GLY A 109 -5.57 7.87 26.26
N PHE A 110 -4.99 9.03 25.95
CA PHE A 110 -4.75 9.42 24.55
C PHE A 110 -3.32 9.88 24.32
N THR A 111 -2.61 9.09 23.53
CA THR A 111 -1.47 9.56 22.76
C THR A 111 -1.94 10.26 21.47
N CYS A 112 -1.03 10.95 20.79
CA CYS A 112 -1.29 11.48 19.44
C CYS A 112 -1.80 10.39 18.48
N CYS A 113 -1.22 9.18 18.53
CA CYS A 113 -1.58 8.07 17.65
C CYS A 113 -2.98 7.53 17.95
N ASN A 114 -3.44 7.57 19.20
CA ASN A 114 -4.82 7.18 19.53
C ASN A 114 -5.84 8.14 18.89
N GLY A 115 -5.58 9.45 18.92
CA GLY A 115 -6.43 10.43 18.24
C GLY A 115 -6.42 10.23 16.72
N THR A 116 -5.24 10.01 16.15
CA THR A 116 -5.08 9.75 14.70
C THR A 116 -5.76 8.47 14.25
N ALA A 117 -5.74 7.39 15.04
CA ALA A 117 -6.36 6.12 14.68
C ALA A 117 -7.88 6.26 14.51
N ILE A 118 -8.52 7.07 15.36
CA ILE A 118 -9.96 7.41 15.24
C ILE A 118 -10.20 8.15 13.92
N GLU A 119 -9.42 9.18 13.61
CA GLU A 119 -9.57 9.92 12.36
C GLU A 119 -9.35 9.04 11.12
N SER A 120 -8.30 8.22 11.13
CA SER A 120 -7.90 7.38 10.00
C SER A 120 -9.01 6.40 9.62
N SER A 121 -9.62 5.76 10.63
CA SER A 121 -10.66 4.74 10.43
C SER A 121 -11.96 5.30 9.83
N THR A 122 -12.18 6.62 9.91
CA THR A 122 -13.37 7.29 9.34
C THR A 122 -13.17 7.80 7.90
N LYS A 123 -11.94 7.71 7.38
CA LYS A 123 -11.51 8.42 6.15
C LYS A 123 -10.86 7.50 5.10
N LEU A 124 -10.91 6.18 5.27
CA LEU A 124 -10.28 5.21 4.35
C LEU A 124 -10.76 5.36 2.90
N GLN A 125 -11.98 5.88 2.71
CA GLN A 125 -12.61 6.11 1.42
C GLN A 125 -12.17 7.40 0.69
N ASN A 126 -11.54 8.36 1.40
CA ASN A 126 -11.42 9.75 0.92
C ASN A 126 -10.62 9.89 -0.37
N SER A 127 -9.63 9.05 -0.56
CA SER A 127 -8.73 9.13 -1.72
C SER A 127 -9.03 8.06 -2.78
N ILE A 128 -10.13 7.29 -2.66
CA ILE A 128 -10.52 6.31 -3.69
C ILE A 128 -10.75 7.02 -5.03
N TYR A 129 -11.49 8.12 -5.00
CA TYR A 129 -11.79 8.92 -6.18
C TYR A 129 -11.50 10.39 -5.95
N PHE A 130 -11.01 11.06 -6.99
CA PHE A 130 -11.06 12.52 -7.11
C PHE A 130 -11.69 12.93 -8.43
N ARG A 131 -12.03 14.20 -8.57
CA ARG A 131 -12.61 14.75 -9.80
C ARG A 131 -11.91 16.04 -10.18
N SER A 132 -11.84 16.31 -11.48
CA SER A 132 -11.36 17.61 -11.95
C SER A 132 -12.28 18.75 -11.50
N LYS A 133 -11.71 19.94 -11.32
CA LYS A 133 -12.44 21.14 -10.90
C LYS A 133 -13.62 21.50 -11.82
N ASP A 134 -13.48 21.22 -13.12
CA ASP A 134 -14.52 21.46 -14.13
C ASP A 134 -15.51 20.30 -14.29
N ASN A 135 -15.42 19.27 -13.44
CA ASN A 135 -16.25 18.07 -13.45
C ASN A 135 -16.23 17.32 -14.80
N LYS A 136 -15.13 17.37 -15.56
CA LYS A 136 -14.99 16.62 -16.81
C LYS A 136 -14.20 15.33 -16.69
N ALA A 137 -13.47 15.14 -15.60
CA ALA A 137 -12.68 13.94 -15.36
C ALA A 137 -12.91 13.38 -13.95
N LEU A 138 -12.97 12.05 -13.89
CA LEU A 138 -12.91 11.27 -12.66
C LEU A 138 -11.55 10.59 -12.59
N TYR A 139 -10.86 10.71 -11.47
CA TYR A 139 -9.65 9.96 -11.15
C TYR A 139 -10.01 8.80 -10.24
N VAL A 140 -9.71 7.58 -10.67
CA VAL A 140 -9.84 6.36 -9.87
C VAL A 140 -8.44 6.02 -9.36
N ASN A 141 -8.19 6.30 -8.08
CA ASN A 141 -6.86 6.19 -7.49
C ASN A 141 -6.67 4.86 -6.77
N LEU A 142 -7.66 4.44 -5.97
CA LEU A 142 -7.59 3.21 -5.18
C LEU A 142 -8.63 2.21 -5.67
N PHE A 143 -8.25 0.93 -5.64
CA PHE A 143 -9.12 -0.17 -6.06
C PHE A 143 -9.81 -0.78 -4.83
N ILE A 144 -10.78 -0.05 -4.28
CA ILE A 144 -11.47 -0.42 -3.05
C ILE A 144 -12.98 -0.55 -3.34
N PRO A 145 -13.65 -1.61 -2.85
CA PRO A 145 -15.09 -1.78 -3.02
C PRO A 145 -15.85 -0.56 -2.51
N SER A 146 -16.59 0.11 -3.39
CA SER A 146 -17.16 1.42 -3.07
C SER A 146 -18.27 1.82 -4.04
N THR A 147 -19.12 2.74 -3.59
CA THR A 147 -20.06 3.45 -4.46
C THR A 147 -19.80 4.95 -4.36
N LEU A 148 -19.49 5.59 -5.47
CA LEU A 148 -19.38 7.04 -5.59
C LEU A 148 -20.72 7.60 -6.11
N ASP A 149 -21.27 8.60 -5.40
CA ASP A 149 -22.37 9.43 -5.90
C ASP A 149 -21.83 10.77 -6.43
N TRP A 150 -21.66 10.87 -7.76
CA TRP A 150 -21.20 12.09 -8.42
C TRP A 150 -22.38 12.97 -8.83
N LYS A 151 -22.93 13.66 -7.82
CA LYS A 151 -24.16 14.46 -7.90
C LYS A 151 -24.16 15.49 -9.03
N GLU A 152 -23.04 16.18 -9.23
CA GLU A 152 -22.86 17.24 -10.23
C GLU A 152 -23.08 16.74 -11.65
N ARG A 153 -22.82 15.44 -11.89
CA ARG A 153 -23.05 14.80 -13.19
C ARG A 153 -24.25 13.87 -13.21
N LYS A 154 -24.95 13.70 -12.09
CA LYS A 154 -26.03 12.71 -11.92
C LYS A 154 -25.57 11.29 -12.33
N VAL A 155 -24.33 10.95 -11.97
CA VAL A 155 -23.71 9.64 -12.24
C VAL A 155 -23.35 8.99 -10.92
N LYS A 156 -23.61 7.69 -10.80
CA LYS A 156 -23.04 6.84 -9.74
C LYS A 156 -22.03 5.88 -10.34
N ILE A 157 -20.92 5.66 -9.64
CA ILE A 157 -19.90 4.67 -10.01
C ILE A 157 -19.86 3.62 -8.92
N GLU A 158 -20.11 2.37 -9.29
CA GLU A 158 -19.96 1.23 -8.39
C GLU A 158 -18.67 0.50 -8.73
N GLN A 159 -17.78 0.39 -7.76
CA GLN A 159 -16.54 -0.38 -7.86
C GLN A 159 -16.69 -1.69 -7.08
N ALA A 160 -16.64 -2.80 -7.79
CA ALA A 160 -16.69 -4.14 -7.23
C ALA A 160 -15.35 -4.85 -7.42
N THR A 161 -14.78 -5.31 -6.31
CA THR A 161 -13.50 -6.03 -6.28
C THR A 161 -13.32 -6.75 -4.93
N ASN A 162 -12.39 -7.67 -4.85
CA ASN A 162 -11.82 -8.27 -3.64
C ASN A 162 -10.34 -7.87 -3.47
N PHE A 163 -9.88 -6.82 -4.17
CA PHE A 163 -8.53 -6.27 -4.04
C PHE A 163 -8.26 -5.92 -2.55
N PRO A 164 -7.10 -6.31 -1.99
CA PRO A 164 -5.90 -6.79 -2.67
C PRO A 164 -5.75 -8.32 -2.68
N LYS A 165 -6.83 -9.11 -2.55
CA LYS A 165 -6.78 -10.57 -2.70
C LYS A 165 -6.93 -11.02 -4.15
N GLU A 166 -7.47 -10.15 -5.00
CA GLU A 166 -7.55 -10.35 -6.45
C GLU A 166 -6.89 -9.20 -7.21
N ASP A 167 -6.54 -9.49 -8.47
CA ASP A 167 -5.76 -8.63 -9.35
C ASP A 167 -6.63 -7.81 -10.33
N HIS A 168 -7.92 -7.66 -10.05
CA HIS A 168 -8.86 -6.98 -10.95
C HIS A 168 -9.91 -6.16 -10.20
N THR A 169 -10.51 -5.20 -10.90
CA THR A 169 -11.62 -4.38 -10.40
C THR A 169 -12.60 -4.07 -11.51
N LYS A 170 -13.89 -3.97 -11.15
CA LYS A 170 -14.98 -3.65 -12.07
C LYS A 170 -15.65 -2.34 -11.66
N LEU A 171 -15.68 -1.37 -12.57
CA LEU A 171 -16.39 -0.11 -12.42
C LEU A 171 -17.67 -0.15 -13.27
N THR A 172 -18.83 -0.07 -12.62
CA THR A 172 -20.13 0.04 -13.29
C THR A 172 -20.61 1.49 -13.24
N ILE A 173 -20.93 2.06 -14.40
CA ILE A 173 -21.37 3.43 -14.56
C ILE A 173 -22.90 3.46 -14.60
N ASN A 174 -23.51 4.07 -13.60
CA ASN A 174 -24.95 4.29 -13.52
C ASN A 174 -25.24 5.77 -13.82
N GLY A 175 -25.85 6.05 -14.98
CA GLY A 175 -25.99 7.38 -15.56
C GLY A 175 -25.32 7.51 -16.93
N SER A 176 -25.34 8.69 -17.52
CA SER A 176 -24.84 8.89 -18.89
C SER A 176 -24.17 10.24 -19.11
N GLY A 177 -23.25 10.32 -20.07
CA GLY A 177 -22.67 11.57 -20.55
C GLY A 177 -21.18 11.46 -20.87
N LYS A 178 -20.61 12.52 -21.45
CA LYS A 178 -19.21 12.58 -21.82
C LYS A 178 -18.31 13.05 -20.67
N PHE A 179 -17.35 12.23 -20.28
CA PHE A 179 -16.32 12.53 -19.27
C PHE A 179 -15.18 11.53 -19.37
N ASP A 180 -14.02 11.95 -18.86
CA ASP A 180 -12.84 11.12 -18.75
C ASP A 180 -12.89 10.27 -17.48
N VAL A 181 -12.51 9.01 -17.60
CA VAL A 181 -12.15 8.17 -16.46
C VAL A 181 -10.64 7.94 -16.52
N ASN A 182 -9.91 8.62 -15.64
CA ASN A 182 -8.48 8.45 -15.44
C ASN A 182 -8.29 7.32 -14.42
N VAL A 183 -7.88 6.15 -14.88
CA VAL A 183 -7.57 5.02 -13.99
C VAL A 183 -6.07 5.01 -13.70
N ARG A 184 -5.69 4.90 -12.42
CA ARG A 184 -4.27 4.76 -12.06
C ARG A 184 -3.74 3.45 -12.64
N VAL A 185 -2.55 3.49 -13.22
CA VAL A 185 -1.75 2.31 -13.57
C VAL A 185 -0.65 2.24 -12.50
N PRO A 186 -0.77 1.38 -11.48
CA PRO A 186 0.18 1.37 -10.37
C PRO A 186 1.61 1.09 -10.83
N GLY A 187 2.61 1.70 -10.18
CA GLY A 187 4.03 1.46 -10.50
C GLY A 187 4.45 -0.01 -10.43
N TRP A 188 3.81 -0.82 -9.58
CA TRP A 188 4.09 -2.25 -9.45
C TRP A 188 3.47 -3.12 -10.56
N ALA A 189 2.55 -2.60 -11.37
CA ALA A 189 1.78 -3.36 -12.37
C ALA A 189 2.57 -3.56 -13.69
N THR A 190 3.82 -4.03 -13.60
CA THR A 190 4.71 -4.15 -14.78
C THR A 190 4.46 -5.40 -15.64
N LYS A 191 3.64 -6.35 -15.18
CA LYS A 191 3.17 -7.50 -15.99
C LYS A 191 1.98 -7.18 -16.90
N GLY A 192 1.52 -5.94 -16.90
CA GLY A 192 0.48 -5.44 -17.79
C GLY A 192 -0.70 -4.82 -17.05
N PHE A 193 -1.50 -4.09 -17.80
CA PHE A 193 -2.71 -3.43 -17.34
C PHE A 193 -3.77 -3.56 -18.44
N ILE A 194 -4.70 -4.49 -18.24
CA ILE A 194 -5.70 -4.88 -19.25
C ILE A 194 -6.99 -4.13 -18.95
N VAL A 195 -7.56 -3.50 -19.98
CA VAL A 195 -8.84 -2.78 -19.89
C VAL A 195 -9.86 -3.44 -20.79
N LYS A 196 -11.00 -3.83 -20.23
CA LYS A 196 -12.18 -4.21 -21.00
C LYS A 196 -13.28 -3.20 -20.78
N ILE A 197 -14.00 -2.86 -21.85
CA ILE A 197 -15.20 -2.04 -21.79
C ILE A 197 -16.35 -2.85 -22.36
N ASN A 198 -17.39 -3.07 -21.55
CA ASN A 198 -18.54 -3.91 -21.91
C ASN A 198 -18.11 -5.30 -22.43
N GLY A 199 -17.17 -5.94 -21.72
CA GLY A 199 -16.63 -7.26 -22.05
C GLY A 199 -15.62 -7.30 -23.22
N LYS A 200 -15.37 -6.18 -23.89
CA LYS A 200 -14.42 -6.10 -25.02
C LYS A 200 -13.11 -5.47 -24.59
N GLU A 201 -12.02 -6.19 -24.79
CA GLU A 201 -10.67 -5.67 -24.55
C GLU A 201 -10.38 -4.44 -25.43
N GLN A 202 -9.72 -3.44 -24.85
CA GLN A 202 -9.37 -2.18 -25.49
C GLN A 202 -7.86 -2.10 -25.68
N ASN A 203 -7.44 -1.62 -26.84
CA ASN A 203 -6.02 -1.41 -27.16
C ASN A 203 -5.54 -0.07 -26.59
N PHE A 204 -5.28 -0.03 -25.29
CA PHE A 204 -4.63 1.10 -24.64
C PHE A 204 -3.14 0.82 -24.41
N THR A 205 -2.32 1.86 -24.47
CA THR A 205 -0.95 1.82 -23.95
C THR A 205 -0.98 2.29 -22.51
N ALA A 206 -0.78 1.37 -21.58
CA ALA A 206 -0.71 1.66 -20.15
C ALA A 206 0.74 1.63 -19.68
N THR A 207 1.19 2.69 -19.02
CA THR A 207 2.55 2.81 -18.49
C THR A 207 2.50 2.69 -16.96
N PRO A 208 3.24 1.76 -16.32
CA PRO A 208 3.31 1.69 -14.86
C PRO A 208 3.73 3.03 -14.25
N GLY A 209 3.06 3.45 -13.17
CA GLY A 209 3.32 4.73 -12.52
C GLY A 209 2.73 5.92 -13.29
N SER A 210 1.60 5.72 -13.98
CA SER A 210 0.89 6.77 -14.71
C SER A 210 -0.62 6.71 -14.49
N TYR A 211 -1.36 7.66 -15.08
CA TYR A 211 -2.80 7.50 -15.31
C TYR A 211 -3.05 7.13 -16.76
N LEU A 212 -4.02 6.24 -16.98
CA LEU A 212 -4.59 5.95 -18.28
C LEU A 212 -5.94 6.66 -18.41
N THR A 213 -6.07 7.54 -19.40
CA THR A 213 -7.30 8.28 -19.66
C THR A 213 -8.22 7.51 -20.60
N ILE A 214 -9.43 7.19 -20.14
CA ILE A 214 -10.51 6.61 -20.95
C ILE A 214 -11.54 7.71 -21.27
N ASN A 215 -11.42 8.32 -22.45
CA ASN A 215 -12.35 9.35 -22.93
C ASN A 215 -13.53 8.70 -23.69
N ARG A 216 -14.74 8.77 -23.14
CA ARG A 216 -15.95 8.23 -23.79
C ARG A 216 -17.20 9.04 -23.48
N ASN A 217 -18.22 8.83 -24.31
CA ASN A 217 -19.60 9.16 -23.96
C ASN A 217 -20.25 7.93 -23.34
N TRP A 218 -20.36 7.93 -22.01
CA TRP A 218 -20.82 6.79 -21.24
C TRP A 218 -22.33 6.67 -21.25
N LYS A 219 -22.82 5.44 -21.21
CA LYS A 219 -24.22 5.07 -21.10
C LYS A 219 -24.47 4.37 -19.77
N ASN A 220 -25.73 4.39 -19.35
CA ASN A 220 -26.13 3.71 -18.13
C ASN A 220 -25.89 2.19 -18.28
N GLY A 221 -25.21 1.61 -17.32
CA GLY A 221 -24.82 0.20 -17.32
C GLY A 221 -23.52 -0.09 -18.07
N ASP A 222 -22.81 0.92 -18.58
CA ASP A 222 -21.46 0.69 -19.11
C ASP A 222 -20.53 0.19 -18.00
N VAL A 223 -19.68 -0.77 -18.35
CA VAL A 223 -18.76 -1.44 -17.44
C VAL A 223 -17.32 -1.24 -17.94
N ILE A 224 -16.44 -0.85 -17.03
CA ILE A 224 -14.99 -0.88 -17.20
C ILE A 224 -14.44 -2.00 -16.30
N GLU A 225 -13.73 -2.96 -16.86
CA GLU A 225 -13.01 -3.98 -16.10
C GLU A 225 -11.51 -3.73 -16.26
N LEU A 226 -10.80 -3.65 -15.15
CA LEU A 226 -9.36 -3.44 -15.10
C LEU A 226 -8.72 -4.70 -14.51
N LYS A 227 -7.69 -5.23 -15.15
CA LYS A 227 -6.88 -6.34 -14.61
C LYS A 227 -5.40 -5.96 -14.60
N MET A 228 -4.75 -6.18 -13.46
CA MET A 228 -3.38 -5.80 -13.14
C MET A 228 -2.67 -7.00 -12.50
N PRO A 229 -2.14 -7.95 -13.30
CA PRO A 229 -1.58 -9.17 -12.78
C PRO A 229 -0.55 -8.91 -11.68
N PHE A 230 -0.79 -9.47 -10.49
CA PHE A 230 0.13 -9.35 -9.37
C PHE A 230 1.40 -10.15 -9.66
N GLN A 231 2.51 -9.65 -9.14
CA GLN A 231 3.81 -10.31 -9.20
C GLN A 231 4.54 -10.09 -7.89
N PHE A 232 5.48 -10.99 -7.62
CA PHE A 232 6.44 -10.76 -6.57
C PHE A 232 7.45 -9.70 -7.00
N HIS A 233 7.81 -8.81 -6.09
CA HIS A 233 8.94 -7.89 -6.26
C HIS A 233 9.60 -7.57 -4.93
N LEU A 234 10.84 -7.08 -4.99
CA LEU A 234 11.62 -6.69 -3.83
C LEU A 234 11.68 -5.17 -3.73
N ASN A 235 11.56 -4.65 -2.50
CA ASN A 235 11.82 -3.25 -2.18
C ASN A 235 13.06 -3.16 -1.28
N PRO A 236 14.26 -2.89 -1.84
CA PRO A 236 15.50 -2.81 -1.07
C PRO A 236 15.53 -1.57 -0.18
N VAL A 237 16.20 -1.69 0.96
CA VAL A 237 16.63 -0.53 1.75
C VAL A 237 17.68 0.22 0.92
N MET A 238 17.50 1.54 0.78
CA MET A 238 18.22 2.33 -0.23
C MET A 238 19.75 2.27 -0.11
N ASP A 239 20.29 2.18 1.11
CA ASP A 239 21.72 2.09 1.41
C ASP A 239 22.22 0.66 1.64
N GLN A 240 21.37 -0.36 1.54
CA GLN A 240 21.76 -1.77 1.70
C GLN A 240 20.90 -2.68 0.82
N GLN A 241 21.33 -2.87 -0.44
CA GLN A 241 20.51 -3.48 -1.50
C GLN A 241 20.14 -4.97 -1.27
N ASN A 242 20.95 -5.73 -0.51
CA ASN A 242 20.59 -7.10 -0.13
C ASN A 242 19.56 -7.14 1.01
N VAL A 243 19.32 -6.04 1.73
CA VAL A 243 18.26 -6.00 2.74
C VAL A 243 16.99 -5.45 2.10
N ALA A 244 15.99 -6.31 1.86
CA ALA A 244 14.82 -5.95 1.09
C ALA A 244 13.51 -6.52 1.66
N SER A 245 12.41 -5.81 1.46
CA SER A 245 11.06 -6.32 1.73
C SER A 245 10.50 -7.06 0.52
N LEU A 246 9.75 -8.13 0.75
CA LEU A 246 9.05 -8.87 -0.29
C LEU A 246 7.62 -8.37 -0.44
N PHE A 247 7.19 -8.11 -1.67
CA PHE A 247 5.83 -7.70 -2.01
C PHE A 247 5.17 -8.69 -2.96
N TYR A 248 3.84 -8.77 -2.93
CA TYR A 248 3.01 -9.35 -3.98
C TYR A 248 1.95 -8.31 -4.40
N GLY A 249 2.10 -7.76 -5.60
CA GLY A 249 1.36 -6.55 -5.99
C GLY A 249 1.68 -5.37 -5.05
N PRO A 250 0.67 -4.68 -4.47
CA PRO A 250 0.91 -3.59 -3.51
C PRO A 250 1.19 -4.05 -2.06
N ILE A 251 1.06 -5.35 -1.79
CA ILE A 251 1.02 -5.87 -0.41
C ILE A 251 2.39 -6.38 0.01
N LEU A 252 2.90 -5.82 1.11
CA LEU A 252 4.10 -6.27 1.78
C LEU A 252 3.80 -7.59 2.51
N LEU A 253 4.63 -8.59 2.24
CA LEU A 253 4.59 -9.89 2.87
C LEU A 253 5.63 -9.97 3.98
N ALA A 254 5.19 -10.19 5.21
CA ALA A 254 6.07 -10.35 6.36
C ALA A 254 6.31 -11.84 6.64
N ALA A 255 7.58 -12.21 6.84
CA ALA A 255 7.93 -13.52 7.35
C ALA A 255 7.37 -13.67 8.77
N GLN A 256 6.67 -14.77 9.05
CA GLN A 256 6.18 -15.07 10.38
C GLN A 256 7.31 -15.72 11.19
N GLU A 257 7.62 -15.12 12.34
CA GLU A 257 8.74 -15.53 13.17
C GLU A 257 8.20 -16.23 14.44
N PRO A 258 8.75 -17.40 14.81
CA PRO A 258 8.39 -18.03 16.08
C PRO A 258 9.03 -17.30 17.28
N GLU A 259 10.15 -16.62 17.06
CA GLU A 259 10.97 -16.02 18.12
C GLU A 259 11.60 -14.68 17.69
N ALA A 260 12.18 -13.96 18.65
CA ALA A 260 12.89 -12.73 18.38
C ALA A 260 14.18 -13.01 17.59
N ARG A 261 14.61 -12.07 16.74
CA ARG A 261 15.83 -12.20 15.96
C ARG A 261 16.76 -11.01 16.18
N LYS A 262 18.06 -11.28 16.09
CA LYS A 262 19.11 -10.24 16.03
C LYS A 262 19.48 -9.91 14.59
N GLU A 263 19.54 -10.93 13.76
CA GLU A 263 19.90 -10.83 12.34
C GLU A 263 18.67 -10.86 11.44
N TRP A 264 18.76 -10.16 10.31
CA TRP A 264 17.78 -10.23 9.23
C TRP A 264 17.58 -11.68 8.78
N ARG A 265 16.34 -12.01 8.40
CA ARG A 265 16.04 -13.35 7.89
C ARG A 265 16.65 -13.52 6.52
N LYS A 266 17.60 -14.45 6.42
CA LYS A 266 18.15 -14.87 5.13
C LYS A 266 17.08 -15.58 4.31
N VAL A 267 16.98 -15.19 3.04
CA VAL A 267 16.19 -15.89 2.03
C VAL A 267 17.01 -15.99 0.75
N THR A 268 16.95 -17.14 0.10
CA THR A 268 17.54 -17.32 -1.22
C THR A 268 16.41 -17.33 -2.24
N LEU A 269 16.54 -16.57 -3.33
CA LEU A 269 15.56 -16.49 -4.41
C LEU A 269 16.23 -16.73 -5.77
N ASP A 270 15.50 -17.30 -6.72
CA ASP A 270 15.95 -17.41 -8.12
C ASP A 270 16.15 -16.01 -8.72
N ALA A 271 17.35 -15.74 -9.24
CA ALA A 271 17.77 -14.43 -9.72
C ALA A 271 17.01 -13.97 -10.98
N MET A 272 16.50 -14.91 -11.78
CA MET A 272 15.77 -14.61 -13.01
C MET A 272 14.27 -14.42 -12.76
N ASP A 273 13.71 -15.20 -11.84
CA ASP A 273 12.31 -15.16 -11.47
C ASP A 273 12.11 -15.62 -10.02
N ILE A 274 12.06 -14.64 -9.11
CA ILE A 274 11.90 -14.89 -7.68
C ILE A 274 10.63 -15.69 -7.33
N SER A 275 9.62 -15.71 -8.20
CA SER A 275 8.40 -16.48 -7.96
C SER A 275 8.63 -17.99 -7.93
N LYS A 276 9.69 -18.49 -8.59
CA LYS A 276 10.00 -19.94 -8.63
C LYS A 276 10.37 -20.50 -7.26
N THR A 277 10.89 -19.67 -6.36
CA THR A 277 11.28 -20.09 -5.01
C THR A 277 10.12 -19.93 -4.01
N ILE A 278 9.07 -19.21 -4.39
CA ILE A 278 7.95 -18.87 -3.52
C ILE A 278 6.76 -19.78 -3.84
N LYS A 279 6.30 -20.55 -2.85
CA LYS A 279 5.11 -21.42 -2.98
C LYS A 279 3.96 -20.83 -2.19
N GLY A 280 2.71 -21.01 -2.62
CA GLY A 280 1.57 -20.58 -1.81
C GLY A 280 0.28 -20.41 -2.58
N ASN A 281 -0.70 -19.79 -1.93
CA ASN A 281 -2.00 -19.47 -2.50
C ASN A 281 -2.15 -17.94 -2.64
N PRO A 282 -2.06 -17.39 -3.85
CA PRO A 282 -2.29 -15.97 -4.10
C PRO A 282 -3.61 -15.40 -3.59
N GLN A 283 -4.70 -16.19 -3.60
CA GLN A 283 -6.02 -15.74 -3.15
C GLN A 283 -6.11 -15.58 -1.63
N GLU A 284 -5.26 -16.29 -0.89
CA GLU A 284 -5.12 -16.15 0.56
C GLU A 284 -4.00 -15.17 0.94
N LEU A 285 -3.22 -14.69 -0.04
CA LEU A 285 -1.97 -13.94 0.16
C LEU A 285 -1.00 -14.65 1.11
N LYS A 286 -1.03 -15.98 1.14
CA LYS A 286 -0.23 -16.80 2.03
C LYS A 286 0.78 -17.62 1.23
N PHE A 287 2.04 -17.39 1.53
CA PHE A 287 3.17 -17.96 0.81
C PHE A 287 4.18 -18.59 1.77
N THR A 288 5.13 -19.32 1.21
CA THR A 288 6.19 -20.02 1.92
C THR A 288 7.50 -19.94 1.15
N ILE A 289 8.59 -19.70 1.88
CA ILE A 289 9.98 -19.75 1.41
C ILE A 289 10.75 -20.50 2.50
N ASP A 290 11.42 -21.59 2.15
CA ASP A 290 12.16 -22.44 3.11
C ASP A 290 11.35 -22.78 4.37
N ASP A 291 10.10 -23.22 4.17
CA ASP A 291 9.11 -23.57 5.21
C ASP A 291 8.68 -22.41 6.14
N VAL A 292 9.15 -21.19 5.91
CA VAL A 292 8.71 -19.99 6.61
C VAL A 292 7.48 -19.42 5.93
N VAL A 293 6.42 -19.17 6.71
CA VAL A 293 5.19 -18.54 6.20
C VAL A 293 5.42 -17.06 5.98
N PHE A 294 4.97 -16.57 4.83
CA PHE A 294 4.87 -15.16 4.47
C PHE A 294 3.40 -14.81 4.26
N LYS A 295 2.93 -13.74 4.91
CA LYS A 295 1.55 -13.26 4.77
C LYS A 295 1.51 -11.73 4.89
N PRO A 296 0.40 -11.05 4.57
CA PRO A 296 0.34 -9.60 4.61
C PRO A 296 0.76 -9.04 5.97
N PHE A 297 1.57 -7.99 5.97
CA PHE A 297 2.03 -7.39 7.21
C PHE A 297 0.90 -6.80 8.06
N TYR A 298 -0.16 -6.29 7.39
CA TYR A 298 -1.35 -5.82 8.10
C TYR A 298 -2.08 -6.92 8.88
N ASP A 299 -1.97 -8.19 8.43
CA ASP A 299 -2.57 -9.37 9.07
C ASP A 299 -1.59 -10.08 10.04
N SER A 300 -0.39 -9.53 10.26
CA SER A 300 0.65 -10.16 11.09
C SER A 300 0.64 -9.60 12.51
N TYR A 301 0.05 -10.30 13.48
CA TYR A 301 0.00 -9.87 14.89
C TYR A 301 1.10 -10.47 15.78
N GLY A 302 1.69 -11.59 15.34
CA GLY A 302 2.82 -12.23 16.00
C GLY A 302 4.16 -11.54 15.72
N ARG A 303 5.26 -12.25 16.04
CA ARG A 303 6.58 -11.79 15.63
C ARG A 303 6.74 -11.90 14.12
N HIS A 304 7.45 -10.95 13.53
CA HIS A 304 7.59 -10.85 12.09
C HIS A 304 8.93 -10.28 11.66
N SER A 305 9.34 -10.56 10.42
CA SER A 305 10.42 -9.87 9.72
C SER A 305 9.87 -9.29 8.42
N VAL A 306 9.94 -7.96 8.28
CA VAL A 306 9.48 -7.21 7.10
C VAL A 306 10.61 -7.10 6.07
N TYR A 307 11.82 -6.80 6.53
CA TYR A 307 13.02 -6.82 5.72
C TYR A 307 13.78 -8.14 5.91
N LEU A 308 14.36 -8.61 4.81
CA LEU A 308 15.04 -9.89 4.66
C LEU A 308 16.45 -9.64 4.13
N ASP A 309 17.41 -10.49 4.49
CA ASP A 309 18.73 -10.55 3.85
C ASP A 309 18.62 -11.48 2.63
N VAL A 310 18.50 -10.88 1.45
CA VAL A 310 18.20 -11.56 0.19
C VAL A 310 19.49 -11.93 -0.53
N GLU A 311 19.60 -13.22 -0.86
CA GLU A 311 20.59 -13.75 -1.79
C GLU A 311 19.88 -14.19 -3.09
N LEU A 312 20.34 -13.69 -4.23
CA LEU A 312 19.83 -14.10 -5.55
C LEU A 312 20.77 -15.15 -6.17
N LYS A 313 20.23 -16.30 -6.58
CA LYS A 313 20.98 -17.42 -7.21
C LYS A 313 20.49 -17.78 -8.60
#